data_AF-A0A2G8YA37-F1
#
_entry.id   AF-A0A2G8YA37-F1
#
_cell.length_a   1.000
_cell.length_b   1.000
_cell.length_c   1.000
_cell.angle_alpha   90.00
_cell.angle_beta   90.00
_cell.angle_gamma   90.00
#
_symmetry.space_group_name_H-M   'P 1'
#
loop_
_entity.id
_entity.type
_entity.pdbx_description
1 polymer ?
#
loop_
_entity_poly.entity_id
_entity_poly.type
_entity_poly.pdbx_seq_one_letter_code
_entity_poly.pdbx_strand_id
1 'polypeptide(L)'
;VHKSLQRIKDRRLVNFIRWNPASIQVALSKQSPFISSPHKVSALMMANHTSIASLFERCIVQYDRLFKRKAFLDNYKKEPMFSSADGVGNFDEMECSKEVCVNLIDEYRRAEGDDYLSSFGDFGVGHPA
;
A
#
# COMPACT_ATOMS: atom_id res chain seq x y z
N VAL A 1 15.95 -20.02 14.68
CA VAL A 1 14.88 -19.13 14.14
C VAL A 1 14.07 -18.49 15.26
N HIS A 2 13.33 -19.25 16.07
CA HIS A 2 12.48 -18.70 17.15
C HIS A 2 13.19 -17.75 18.12
N LYS A 3 14.39 -18.09 18.61
CA LYS A 3 15.19 -17.17 19.46
C LYS A 3 15.54 -15.84 18.77
N SER A 4 15.78 -15.88 17.46
CA SER A 4 16.09 -14.67 16.68
C SER A 4 14.87 -13.79 16.49
N LEU A 5 13.68 -14.39 16.30
CA LEU A 5 12.40 -13.68 16.22
C LEU A 5 12.05 -13.00 17.55
N GLN A 6 12.20 -13.74 18.65
CA GLN A 6 12.01 -13.20 19.99
C GLN A 6 12.89 -11.95 20.20
N ARG A 7 14.17 -12.02 19.81
CA ARG A 7 15.11 -10.90 19.91
C ARG A 7 14.68 -9.67 19.10
N ILE A 8 14.09 -9.84 17.92
CA ILE A 8 13.58 -8.73 17.11
C ILE A 8 12.42 -8.04 17.82
N LYS A 9 11.52 -8.82 18.41
CA LYS A 9 10.36 -8.33 19.17
C LYS A 9 10.80 -7.62 20.46
N ASP A 10 11.65 -8.26 21.26
CA ASP A 10 12.08 -7.74 22.58
C ASP A 10 12.91 -6.47 22.46
N ARG A 11 13.76 -6.38 21.43
CA ARG A 11 14.58 -5.18 21.17
C ARG A 11 13.82 -4.05 20.49
N ARG A 12 12.53 -4.24 20.15
CA ARG A 12 11.70 -3.27 19.43
C ARG A 12 12.43 -2.65 18.22
N LEU A 13 13.16 -3.47 17.46
CA LEU A 13 13.93 -3.01 16.30
C LEU A 13 13.02 -2.55 15.14
N VAL A 14 11.74 -2.91 15.20
CA VAL A 14 10.72 -2.60 14.20
C VAL A 14 9.48 -2.12 14.93
N ASN A 15 8.89 -1.03 14.44
CA ASN A 15 7.61 -0.54 14.91
C ASN A 15 6.50 -1.33 14.22
N PHE A 16 5.64 -1.95 15.02
CA PHE A 16 4.43 -2.60 14.53
C PHE A 16 3.23 -1.71 14.80
N ILE A 17 2.16 -1.96 14.06
CA ILE A 17 0.83 -1.42 14.36
C ILE A 17 0.43 -1.73 15.80
N ARG A 18 -0.26 -0.80 16.44
CA ARG A 18 -0.56 -0.86 17.88
C ARG A 18 -1.87 -1.59 18.19
N TRP A 19 -2.81 -1.57 17.25
CA TRP A 19 -4.15 -2.17 17.37
C TRP A 19 -4.18 -3.69 17.10
N ASN A 20 -3.08 -4.29 16.64
CA ASN A 20 -2.98 -5.74 16.42
C ASN A 20 -1.63 -6.26 16.92
N PRO A 21 -1.57 -7.42 17.61
CA PRO A 21 -0.30 -8.00 18.02
C PRO A 21 0.66 -8.21 16.85
N ALA A 22 1.93 -7.86 17.06
CA ALA A 22 3.00 -8.06 16.08
C ALA A 22 3.06 -9.54 15.62
N SER A 23 2.68 -9.78 14.37
CA SER A 23 2.68 -11.10 13.73
C SER A 23 3.89 -11.23 12.81
N ILE A 24 4.75 -12.21 13.10
CA ILE A 24 5.88 -12.56 12.23
C ILE A 24 5.73 -14.03 11.87
N GLN A 25 5.42 -14.30 10.61
CA GLN A 25 5.32 -15.65 10.08
C GLN A 25 6.63 -16.05 9.42
N VAL A 26 7.04 -17.30 9.64
CA VAL A 26 8.25 -17.85 9.03
C VAL A 26 7.92 -19.18 8.36
N ALA A 27 8.20 -19.25 7.06
CA ALA A 27 8.17 -20.48 6.29
C ALA A 27 9.60 -20.92 6.01
N LEU A 28 9.92 -22.18 6.31
CA LEU A 28 11.22 -22.78 5.99
C LEU A 28 11.06 -23.62 4.74
N SER A 29 11.79 -23.28 3.68
CA SER A 29 11.81 -24.04 2.44
C SER A 29 13.20 -24.63 2.20
N LYS A 30 13.24 -25.76 1.50
CA LYS A 30 14.49 -26.33 0.99
C LYS A 30 14.85 -25.60 -0.30
N GLN A 31 16.14 -25.35 -0.47
CA GLN A 31 16.65 -24.84 -1.74
C GLN A 31 16.40 -25.85 -2.87
N SER A 32 16.18 -25.35 -4.08
CA SER A 32 16.05 -26.19 -5.27
C SER A 32 17.30 -27.06 -5.47
N PRO A 33 17.17 -28.38 -5.66
CA PRO A 33 18.29 -29.27 -5.88
C PRO A 33 18.93 -29.09 -7.27
N PHE A 34 18.26 -28.41 -8.19
CA PHE A 34 18.70 -28.22 -9.58
C PHE A 34 19.53 -26.96 -9.80
N ILE A 35 19.66 -26.12 -8.78
CA ILE A 35 20.36 -24.84 -8.87
C ILE A 35 21.57 -24.90 -7.95
N SER A 36 22.77 -24.83 -8.53
CA SER A 36 24.00 -24.70 -7.76
C SER A 36 24.06 -23.29 -7.16
N SER A 37 24.08 -23.19 -5.84
CA SER A 37 24.16 -21.93 -5.11
C SER A 37 25.43 -21.89 -4.28
N PRO A 38 26.24 -20.81 -4.39
CA PRO A 38 27.43 -20.65 -3.56
C PRO A 38 27.07 -20.42 -2.08
N HIS A 39 25.85 -19.94 -1.80
CA HIS A 39 25.38 -19.68 -0.43
C HIS A 39 24.54 -20.83 0.11
N LYS A 40 24.83 -21.23 1.34
CA LYS A 40 24.13 -22.32 2.06
C LYS A 40 22.76 -21.91 2.61
N VAL A 41 22.51 -20.61 2.77
CA VAL A 41 21.28 -20.07 3.35
C VAL A 41 20.90 -18.79 2.61
N SER A 42 19.64 -18.68 2.22
CA SER A 42 19.02 -17.46 1.72
C SER A 42 17.78 -17.14 2.55
N ALA A 43 17.38 -15.86 2.57
CA ALA A 43 16.17 -15.42 3.25
C ALA A 43 15.48 -14.34 2.40
N LEU A 44 14.15 -14.38 2.39
CA LEU A 44 13.29 -13.38 1.77
C LEU A 44 12.36 -12.82 2.84
N MET A 45 12.28 -11.50 2.94
CA MET A 45 11.32 -10.83 3.80
C MET A 45 10.20 -10.26 2.95
N MET A 46 8.97 -10.73 3.18
CA MET A 46 7.76 -10.10 2.69
C MET A 46 7.17 -9.28 3.83
N ALA A 47 7.17 -7.95 3.69
CA ALA A 47 6.67 -7.05 4.72
C ALA A 47 5.55 -6.17 4.13
N ASN A 48 4.39 -6.17 4.79
CA ASN A 48 3.36 -5.17 4.59
C ASN A 48 3.64 -4.03 5.57
N HIS A 49 3.98 -2.85 5.06
CA HIS A 49 4.39 -1.70 5.87
C HIS A 49 3.73 -0.42 5.35
N THR A 50 3.18 0.39 6.26
CA THR A 50 2.41 1.61 5.95
C THR A 50 3.22 2.67 5.21
N SER A 51 4.55 2.63 5.28
CA SER A 51 5.42 3.56 4.54
C SER A 51 5.24 3.51 3.02
N ILE A 52 4.60 2.48 2.47
CA ILE A 52 4.24 2.43 1.05
C ILE A 52 3.38 3.64 0.63
N ALA A 53 2.61 4.23 1.55
CA ALA A 53 1.84 5.45 1.32
C ALA A 53 2.69 6.60 0.74
N SER A 54 3.94 6.75 1.20
CA SER A 54 4.86 7.77 0.70
C SER A 54 5.19 7.63 -0.80
N LEU A 55 5.14 6.41 -1.34
CA LEU A 55 5.31 6.17 -2.77
C LEU A 55 4.08 6.66 -3.54
N PHE A 56 2.88 6.35 -3.05
CA PHE A 56 1.64 6.81 -3.66
C PHE A 56 1.51 8.33 -3.61
N GLU A 57 1.87 8.98 -2.50
CA GLU A 57 1.93 10.44 -2.39
C GLU A 57 2.82 11.05 -3.48
N ARG A 58 4.01 10.48 -3.69
CA ARG A 58 4.92 10.93 -4.76
C ARG A 58 4.31 10.76 -6.15
N CYS A 59 3.63 9.64 -6.41
CA CYS A 59 2.94 9.39 -7.68
C CYS A 59 1.85 10.45 -7.93
N ILE A 60 1.06 10.79 -6.90
CA ILE A 60 0.01 11.81 -7.00
C ILE A 60 0.63 13.19 -7.28
N VAL A 61 1.72 13.56 -6.59
CA VAL A 61 2.40 14.83 -6.85
C VAL A 61 2.92 14.92 -8.29
N GLN A 62 3.43 13.82 -8.84
CA GLN A 62 3.89 13.77 -10.23
C GLN A 62 2.71 13.86 -11.20
N TYR A 63 1.64 13.11 -10.95
CA TYR A 63 0.40 13.17 -11.73
C TYR A 63 -0.17 14.60 -11.76
N ASP A 64 -0.33 15.24 -10.61
CA ASP A 64 -0.88 16.60 -10.50
C ASP A 64 -0.07 17.63 -11.29
N ARG A 65 1.26 17.50 -11.32
CA ARG A 65 2.13 18.41 -12.10
C ARG A 65 1.89 18.29 -13.60
N LEU A 66 1.65 17.07 -14.10
CA LEU A 66 1.39 16.82 -15.51
C LEU A 66 -0.05 17.18 -15.88
N PHE A 67 -1.01 16.75 -15.06
CA PHE A 67 -2.44 16.93 -15.32
C PHE A 67 -2.85 18.41 -15.27
N LYS A 68 -2.34 19.20 -14.32
CA LYS A 68 -2.60 20.66 -14.26
C LYS A 68 -2.14 21.41 -15.50
N ARG A 69 -1.11 20.90 -16.19
CA ARG A 69 -0.60 21.48 -17.45
C ARG A 69 -1.24 20.86 -18.69
N LYS A 70 -2.17 19.92 -18.51
CA LYS A 70 -2.75 19.08 -19.58
C LYS A 70 -1.67 18.43 -20.46
N ALA A 71 -0.52 18.11 -19.86
CA ALA A 71 0.63 17.57 -20.59
C ALA A 71 0.41 16.08 -20.92
N PHE A 72 0.80 15.68 -22.14
CA PHE A 72 0.74 14.29 -22.64
C PHE A 72 -0.66 13.66 -22.70
N LEU A 73 -1.73 14.46 -22.62
CA LEU A 73 -3.11 13.96 -22.65
C LEU A 73 -3.63 13.61 -24.05
N ASP A 74 -3.00 14.13 -25.12
CA ASP A 74 -3.53 14.00 -26.48
C ASP A 74 -3.54 12.56 -27.01
N ASN A 75 -2.64 11.70 -26.53
CA ASN A 75 -2.68 10.28 -26.87
C ASN A 75 -3.81 9.55 -26.13
N TYR A 76 -4.12 9.96 -24.91
CA TYR A 76 -5.22 9.37 -24.14
C TYR A 76 -6.58 9.73 -24.75
N LYS A 77 -6.78 10.95 -25.26
CA LYS A 77 -8.03 11.38 -25.92
C LYS A 77 -8.47 10.50 -27.10
N LYS A 78 -7.54 9.76 -27.72
CA LYS A 78 -7.82 8.87 -28.84
C LYS A 78 -8.49 7.57 -28.39
N GLU A 79 -8.33 7.22 -27.12
CA GLU A 79 -8.92 6.01 -26.56
C GLU A 79 -10.39 6.24 -26.18
N PRO A 80 -11.28 5.24 -26.39
CA PRO A 80 -12.72 5.38 -26.16
C PRO A 80 -13.08 5.89 -24.76
N MET A 81 -12.35 5.42 -23.74
CA MET A 81 -12.54 5.78 -22.33
C MET A 81 -12.32 7.27 -22.04
N PHE A 82 -11.43 7.93 -22.80
CA PHE A 82 -11.08 9.34 -22.60
C PHE A 82 -11.53 10.24 -23.75
N SER A 83 -12.12 9.66 -24.80
CA SER A 83 -12.69 10.40 -25.92
C SER A 83 -14.02 11.06 -25.52
N SER A 84 -14.28 12.26 -26.03
CA SER A 84 -15.55 12.98 -25.83
C SER A 84 -16.04 13.54 -27.17
N ALA A 85 -17.35 13.67 -27.35
CA ALA A 85 -17.94 14.23 -28.58
C ALA A 85 -17.41 15.63 -28.94
N ASP A 86 -17.06 16.43 -27.93
CA ASP A 86 -16.56 17.81 -28.11
C ASP A 86 -15.05 17.90 -28.41
N GLY A 87 -14.34 16.76 -28.51
CA GLY A 87 -12.90 16.70 -28.78
C GLY A 87 -11.98 17.21 -27.64
N VAL A 88 -12.56 17.67 -26.52
CA VAL A 88 -11.83 18.15 -25.33
C VAL A 88 -11.19 16.98 -24.55
N GLY A 89 -11.82 15.80 -24.61
CA GLY A 89 -11.48 14.60 -23.85
C GLY A 89 -12.20 14.57 -22.50
N ASN A 90 -12.71 13.40 -22.11
CA ASN A 90 -13.23 13.15 -20.76
C ASN A 90 -12.09 12.54 -19.92
N PHE A 91 -11.72 13.18 -18.81
CA PHE A 91 -10.69 12.69 -17.89
C PHE A 91 -11.22 12.41 -16.48
N ASP A 92 -12.55 12.33 -16.32
CA ASP A 92 -13.21 12.04 -15.05
C ASP A 92 -12.67 10.74 -14.44
N GLU A 93 -12.41 9.72 -15.27
CA GLU A 93 -11.82 8.45 -14.84
C GLU A 93 -10.43 8.62 -14.20
N MET A 94 -9.60 9.54 -14.72
CA MET A 94 -8.29 9.81 -14.14
C MET A 94 -8.41 10.54 -12.79
N GLU A 95 -9.39 11.43 -12.66
CA GLU A 95 -9.66 12.13 -11.40
C GLU A 95 -10.23 11.18 -10.33
N CYS A 96 -11.18 10.31 -10.70
CA CYS A 96 -11.69 9.23 -9.85
C CYS A 96 -10.56 8.30 -9.39
N SER A 97 -9.69 7.87 -10.30
CA SER A 97 -8.53 7.03 -9.97
C SER A 97 -7.60 7.72 -8.97
N LYS A 98 -7.35 9.02 -9.13
CA LYS A 98 -6.57 9.81 -8.17
C LYS A 98 -7.25 9.83 -6.80
N GLU A 99 -8.56 10.08 -6.73
CA GLU A 99 -9.31 10.14 -5.47
C GLU A 99 -9.20 8.81 -4.70
N VAL A 100 -9.31 7.67 -5.40
CA VAL A 100 -9.11 6.34 -4.80
C VAL A 100 -7.70 6.21 -4.21
N CYS A 101 -6.67 6.70 -4.91
CA CYS A 101 -5.30 6.68 -4.37
C CYS A 101 -5.14 7.60 -3.15
N VAL A 102 -5.80 8.76 -3.11
CA VAL A 102 -5.79 9.65 -1.93
C VAL A 102 -6.44 8.95 -0.75
N ASN A 103 -7.62 8.35 -0.95
CA ASN A 103 -8.33 7.60 0.09
C ASN A 103 -7.47 6.45 0.65
N LEU A 104 -6.75 5.74 -0.21
CA LEU A 104 -5.83 4.68 0.18
C LEU A 104 -4.67 5.21 1.06
N ILE A 105 -4.09 6.36 0.70
CA ILE A 105 -3.02 7.00 1.50
C ILE A 105 -3.56 7.38 2.89
N ASP A 106 -4.76 7.96 2.94
CA ASP A 106 -5.36 8.36 4.20
C ASP A 106 -5.75 7.14 5.06
N GLU A 107 -6.18 6.03 4.45
CA GLU A 107 -6.37 4.76 5.14
C GLU A 107 -5.07 4.23 5.74
N TYR A 108 -3.95 4.26 5.00
CA TYR A 108 -2.64 3.87 5.52
C TYR A 108 -2.18 4.75 6.69
N ARG A 109 -2.44 6.06 6.66
CA ARG A 109 -2.14 6.98 7.77
C ARG A 109 -3.00 6.67 8.99
N ARG A 110 -4.29 6.41 8.79
CA ARG A 110 -5.20 6.00 9.87
C ARG A 110 -4.78 4.67 10.49
N ALA A 111 -4.24 3.74 9.70
CA ALA A 111 -3.74 2.46 10.19
C ALA A 111 -2.54 2.57 11.14
N GLU A 112 -1.86 3.72 11.20
CA GLU A 112 -0.82 4.00 12.19
C GLU A 112 -1.38 4.45 13.56
N GLY A 113 -2.66 4.88 13.59
CA GLY A 113 -3.37 5.31 14.78
C GLY A 113 -3.78 4.16 15.70
N ASP A 114 -3.87 4.44 16.99
CA ASP A 114 -4.33 3.49 18.01
C ASP A 114 -5.83 3.16 17.87
N ASP A 115 -6.59 4.08 17.29
CA ASP A 115 -8.05 4.09 17.13
C ASP A 115 -8.52 3.53 15.77
N TYR A 116 -7.61 2.92 15.00
CA TYR A 116 -7.91 2.41 13.67
C TYR A 116 -9.10 1.44 13.69
N LEU A 117 -9.09 0.44 14.58
CA LEU A 117 -10.17 -0.55 14.69
C LEU A 117 -11.45 0.01 15.33
N SER A 118 -11.34 0.95 16.29
CA SER A 118 -12.52 1.60 16.87
C SER A 118 -13.27 2.43 15.83
N SER A 119 -12.57 2.99 14.85
CA SER A 119 -13.19 3.70 13.72
C SER A 119 -14.01 2.77 12.79
N PHE A 120 -13.76 1.46 12.79
CA PHE A 120 -14.56 0.50 12.01
C PHE A 120 -15.82 0.02 12.76
N GLY A 121 -15.83 0.11 14.10
CA GLY A 121 -16.91 -0.40 14.95
C GLY A 121 -18.22 0.38 14.87
N ASP A 122 -18.20 1.62 14.36
CA ASP A 122 -19.39 2.48 14.27
C ASP A 122 -20.26 2.18 13.02
N PHE A 123 -19.80 1.29 12.12
CA PHE A 123 -20.59 0.83 10.96
C PHE A 123 -21.33 -0.49 11.17
N GLY A 124 -21.38 -0.99 12.41
CA GLY A 124 -22.28 -2.09 12.75
C GLY A 124 -21.69 -3.02 13.78
N VAL A 125 -21.83 -2.68 15.05
CA VAL A 125 -22.53 -3.50 16.06
C VAL A 125 -22.89 -2.53 17.19
N GLY A 126 -24.11 -2.02 17.18
CA GLY A 126 -24.72 -1.58 18.42
C GLY A 126 -24.94 -2.82 19.29
N HIS A 127 -24.19 -2.96 20.37
CA HIS A 127 -24.70 -3.74 21.50
C HIS A 127 -24.59 -2.94 22.80
N PRO A 128 -25.72 -2.77 23.53
CA PRO A 128 -25.78 -1.97 24.73
C PRO A 128 -25.36 -2.79 25.96
N ALA A 129 -24.96 -2.03 26.99
CA ALA A 129 -24.79 -2.39 28.41
C ALA A 129 -23.69 -3.40 28.75
#